data_AF-L7LYP6-F1
#
_entry.id   AF-L7LYP6-F1
#
_cell.length_a   1.000
_cell.length_b   1.000
_cell.length_c   1.000
_cell.angle_alpha   90.00
_cell.angle_beta   90.00
_cell.angle_gamma   90.00
#
_symmetry.space_group_name_H-M   'P 1'
#
loop_
_entity.id
_entity.type
_entity.pdbx_description
1 polymer ?
#
loop_
_entity_poly.entity_id
_entity_poly.type
_entity_poly.pdbx_seq_one_letter_code
_entity_poly.pdbx_strand_id
1 'polypeptide(L)'
;MQVAPNAKTFFFKLRSGTLPVRAFLEERGFYMPWGSDCLICNQPETIDHVFLHCWEGLYFWDVLQRTIKKKFPLDPHGIRYLAIENEDGLPFDLIMLTALHSIWRSRMAGFYCDPDRRPARQYFKDSISRLIEVEKTNECVPSWLNRVEALLTMKEF
;
A
#
# COMPACT_ATOMS: atom_id res chain seq x y z
N MET A 1 -1.41 15.83 -10.28
CA MET A 1 -0.56 14.61 -10.43
C MET A 1 -1.31 13.45 -9.80
N GLN A 2 -1.57 12.37 -10.54
CA GLN A 2 -2.45 11.26 -10.13
C GLN A 2 -1.97 10.49 -8.88
N VAL A 3 -0.69 10.62 -8.52
CA VAL A 3 -0.06 9.93 -7.38
C VAL A 3 0.82 10.89 -6.61
N ALA A 4 0.89 10.76 -5.27
CA ALA A 4 1.81 11.53 -4.46
C ALA A 4 3.29 11.25 -4.82
N PRO A 5 4.19 12.24 -4.83
CA PRO A 5 5.62 12.03 -5.12
C PRO A 5 6.26 10.94 -4.24
N ASN A 6 5.88 10.89 -2.96
CA ASN A 6 6.41 9.92 -1.99
C ASN A 6 6.12 8.47 -2.37
N ALA A 7 5.00 8.19 -3.07
CA ALA A 7 4.68 6.85 -3.53
C ALA A 7 5.60 6.38 -4.66
N LYS A 8 6.12 7.30 -5.50
CA LYS A 8 7.12 6.96 -6.54
C LYS A 8 8.45 6.56 -5.90
N THR A 9 8.92 7.35 -4.93
CA THR A 9 10.14 7.05 -4.16
C THR A 9 9.99 5.73 -3.39
N PHE A 10 8.83 5.51 -2.78
CA PHE A 10 8.49 4.25 -2.14
C PHE A 10 8.58 3.08 -3.13
N PHE A 11 7.96 3.20 -4.30
CA PHE A 11 7.95 2.12 -5.30
C PHE A 11 9.35 1.79 -5.81
N PHE A 12 10.18 2.80 -6.04
CA PHE A 12 11.57 2.58 -6.40
C PHE A 12 12.30 1.75 -5.33
N LYS A 13 12.15 2.13 -4.04
CA LYS A 13 12.76 1.39 -2.91
C LYS A 13 12.21 -0.03 -2.77
N LEU A 14 10.91 -0.23 -3.00
CA LEU A 14 10.29 -1.55 -3.00
C LEU A 14 10.90 -2.43 -4.09
N ARG A 15 11.01 -1.89 -5.31
CA ARG A 15 11.55 -2.60 -6.46
C ARG A 15 13.04 -2.92 -6.32
N SER A 16 13.83 -2.00 -5.76
CA SER A 16 15.26 -2.23 -5.50
C SER A 16 15.52 -3.11 -4.28
N GLY A 17 14.50 -3.43 -3.48
CA GLY A 17 14.67 -4.17 -2.22
C GLY A 17 15.39 -3.35 -1.14
N THR A 18 15.32 -2.02 -1.21
CA THR A 18 15.96 -1.09 -0.27
C THR A 18 14.94 -0.35 0.58
N LEU A 19 13.77 -0.96 0.83
CA LEU A 19 12.84 -0.44 1.82
C LEU A 19 13.46 -0.59 3.21
N PRO A 20 13.39 0.44 4.06
CA PRO A 20 13.97 0.40 5.41
C PRO A 20 13.05 -0.38 6.35
N VAL A 21 12.78 -1.65 6.03
CA VAL A 21 12.18 -2.61 6.94
C VAL A 21 13.18 -2.96 8.04
N ARG A 22 12.70 -3.39 9.20
CA ARG A 22 13.58 -3.57 10.38
C ARG A 22 14.68 -4.60 10.14
N ALA A 23 14.37 -5.72 9.49
CA ALA A 23 15.38 -6.72 9.13
C ALA A 23 16.49 -6.12 8.24
N PHE A 24 16.11 -5.33 7.22
CA PHE A 24 17.07 -4.66 6.33
C PHE A 24 17.94 -3.64 7.07
N LEU A 25 17.37 -2.91 8.05
CA LEU A 25 18.12 -1.94 8.84
C LEU A 25 19.13 -2.63 9.78
N GLU A 26 18.73 -3.73 10.42
CA GLU A 26 19.61 -4.51 11.27
C GLU A 26 20.77 -5.15 10.47
N GLU A 27 20.49 -5.73 9.30
CA GLU A 27 21.51 -6.26 8.39
C GLU A 27 22.56 -5.21 7.97
N ARG A 28 22.17 -3.93 7.97
CA ARG A 28 23.05 -2.80 7.65
C ARG A 28 23.78 -2.22 8.86
N GLY A 29 23.58 -2.80 10.05
CA GLY A 29 24.22 -2.39 11.30
C GLY A 29 23.53 -1.21 11.99
N PHE A 30 22.30 -0.86 11.62
CA PHE A 30 21.53 0.14 12.37
C PHE A 30 21.01 -0.46 13.68
N TYR A 31 21.12 0.32 14.76
CA TYR A 31 20.56 -0.07 16.06
C TYR A 31 19.03 -0.08 16.02
N MET A 32 18.41 -1.23 16.27
CA MET A 32 16.96 -1.41 16.37
C MET A 32 16.54 -1.61 17.83
N PRO A 33 15.89 -0.64 18.49
CA PRO A 33 15.55 -0.71 19.93
C PRO A 33 14.67 -1.89 20.34
N TRP A 34 13.90 -2.46 19.41
CA TRP A 34 12.98 -3.58 19.67
C TRP A 34 13.26 -4.80 18.76
N GLY A 35 14.48 -4.93 18.24
CA GLY A 35 14.91 -6.01 17.33
C GLY A 35 14.46 -5.85 15.87
N SER A 36 14.61 -6.91 15.07
CA SER A 36 14.17 -6.99 13.67
C SER A 36 12.70 -7.37 13.49
N ASP A 37 12.03 -7.78 14.57
CA ASP A 37 10.74 -8.46 14.47
C ASP A 37 9.57 -7.49 14.35
N CYS A 38 8.54 -7.90 13.61
CA CYS A 38 7.31 -7.16 13.51
C CYS A 38 6.61 -7.11 14.87
N LEU A 39 6.22 -5.92 15.32
CA LEU A 39 5.56 -5.71 16.62
C LEU A 39 4.18 -6.39 16.73
N ILE A 40 3.59 -6.79 15.60
CA ILE A 40 2.25 -7.40 15.55
C ILE A 40 2.35 -8.93 15.53
N CYS A 41 3.24 -9.46 14.70
CA CYS A 41 3.32 -10.90 14.43
C CYS A 41 4.49 -11.60 15.13
N ASN A 42 5.44 -10.84 15.70
CA ASN A 42 6.65 -11.35 16.34
C ASN A 42 7.46 -12.30 15.42
N GLN A 43 7.60 -11.90 14.15
CA GLN A 43 8.35 -12.57 13.09
C GLN A 43 9.27 -11.53 12.44
N PRO A 44 10.41 -11.92 11.82
CA PRO A 44 11.32 -10.97 11.21
C PRO A 44 10.60 -10.09 10.19
N GLU A 45 10.69 -8.76 10.37
CA GLU A 45 10.00 -7.80 9.53
C GLU A 45 10.74 -7.61 8.21
N THR A 46 10.42 -8.45 7.24
CA THR A 46 10.85 -8.36 5.84
C THR A 46 9.81 -7.65 4.98
N ILE A 47 10.17 -7.33 3.73
CA ILE A 47 9.23 -6.76 2.74
C ILE A 47 8.02 -7.71 2.56
N ASP A 48 8.29 -8.99 2.35
CA ASP A 48 7.25 -10.02 2.17
C ASP A 48 6.39 -10.15 3.42
N HIS A 49 7.01 -10.11 4.61
CA HIS A 49 6.26 -10.10 5.85
C HIS A 49 5.28 -8.92 5.91
N VAL A 50 5.76 -7.69 5.72
CA VAL A 50 4.94 -6.47 5.86
C VAL A 50 3.75 -6.46 4.91
N PHE A 51 3.95 -6.83 3.64
CA PHE A 51 2.92 -6.71 2.61
C PHE A 51 2.06 -7.96 2.41
N LEU A 52 2.60 -9.17 2.65
CA LEU A 52 1.94 -10.42 2.29
C LEU A 52 1.53 -11.26 3.51
N HIS A 53 2.30 -11.23 4.61
CA HIS A 53 2.09 -12.16 5.72
C HIS A 53 1.64 -11.51 7.02
N CYS A 54 1.81 -10.20 7.16
CA CYS A 54 1.38 -9.48 8.35
C CYS A 54 -0.15 -9.33 8.35
N TRP A 55 -0.77 -9.45 9.53
CA TRP A 55 -2.23 -9.38 9.69
C TRP A 55 -2.85 -8.14 9.03
N GLU A 56 -2.28 -6.96 9.24
CA GLU A 56 -2.82 -5.73 8.63
C GLU A 56 -2.77 -5.78 7.10
N GLY A 57 -1.71 -6.35 6.52
CA GLY A 57 -1.60 -6.52 5.07
C GLY A 57 -2.65 -7.48 4.54
N LEU A 58 -2.75 -8.67 5.17
CA LEU A 58 -3.73 -9.70 4.81
C LEU A 58 -5.18 -9.18 4.82
N TYR A 59 -5.59 -8.55 5.93
CA TYR A 59 -6.94 -8.00 6.06
C TYR A 59 -7.18 -6.86 5.08
N PHE A 60 -6.20 -5.97 4.88
CA PHE A 60 -6.32 -4.87 3.93
C PHE A 60 -6.54 -5.39 2.49
N TRP A 61 -5.73 -6.36 2.06
CA TRP A 61 -5.84 -6.94 0.71
C TRP A 61 -7.14 -7.69 0.50
N ASP A 62 -7.61 -8.43 1.51
CA ASP A 62 -8.89 -9.16 1.44
C ASP A 62 -10.07 -8.19 1.27
N VAL A 63 -10.13 -7.13 2.09
CA VAL A 63 -11.18 -6.10 1.96
C VAL A 63 -11.09 -5.37 0.62
N LEU A 64 -9.88 -5.03 0.15
CA LEU A 64 -9.69 -4.36 -1.13
C LEU A 64 -10.17 -5.22 -2.30
N GLN A 65 -9.74 -6.48 -2.37
CA GLN A 65 -10.11 -7.43 -3.42
C GLN A 65 -11.63 -7.65 -3.47
N ARG A 66 -12.29 -7.74 -2.32
CA ARG A 66 -13.76 -7.89 -2.24
C ARG A 66 -14.49 -6.63 -2.71
N THR A 67 -13.96 -5.46 -2.40
CA THR A 67 -14.58 -4.17 -2.75
C THR A 67 -14.51 -3.93 -4.26
N ILE A 68 -13.35 -4.18 -4.88
CA ILE A 68 -13.14 -3.93 -6.31
C ILE A 68 -13.43 -5.14 -7.22
N LYS A 69 -13.69 -6.31 -6.62
CA LYS A 69 -13.97 -7.59 -7.29
C LYS A 69 -12.88 -8.02 -8.28
N LYS A 70 -11.61 -7.73 -7.95
CA LYS A 70 -10.41 -8.13 -8.71
C LYS A 70 -9.47 -8.88 -7.79
N LYS A 71 -8.81 -9.93 -8.29
CA LYS A 71 -7.72 -10.60 -7.59
C LYS A 71 -6.40 -9.90 -7.92
N PHE A 72 -5.66 -9.50 -6.89
CA PHE A 72 -4.33 -8.93 -7.05
C PHE A 72 -3.26 -10.03 -6.99
N PRO A 73 -2.12 -9.87 -7.68
CA PRO A 73 -0.99 -10.79 -7.59
C PRO A 73 -0.24 -10.55 -6.26
N LEU A 74 -0.72 -11.21 -5.20
CA LEU A 74 -0.17 -11.11 -3.84
C LEU A 74 0.96 -12.12 -3.62
N ASP A 75 1.98 -12.02 -4.46
CA ASP A 75 3.22 -12.78 -4.38
C ASP A 75 4.42 -11.82 -4.44
N PRO A 76 5.63 -12.24 -4.02
CA PRO A 76 6.80 -11.36 -3.99
C PRO A 76 7.12 -10.71 -5.34
N HIS A 77 6.87 -11.41 -6.46
CA HIS A 77 7.08 -10.86 -7.79
C HIS A 77 5.97 -9.85 -8.15
N GLY A 78 4.71 -10.19 -7.86
CA GLY A 78 3.54 -9.36 -8.06
C GLY A 78 3.64 -7.99 -7.37
N ILE A 79 3.99 -7.96 -6.07
CA ILE A 79 4.14 -6.70 -5.33
C ILE A 79 5.34 -5.87 -5.80
N ARG A 80 6.41 -6.53 -6.25
CA ARG A 80 7.67 -5.86 -6.64
C ARG A 80 7.59 -5.21 -8.02
N TYR A 81 6.81 -5.80 -8.92
CA TYR A 81 6.72 -5.36 -10.31
C TYR A 81 5.34 -4.85 -10.72
N LEU A 82 4.34 -4.88 -9.82
CA LEU A 82 2.95 -4.55 -10.13
C LEU A 82 2.45 -5.36 -11.33
N ALA A 83 2.63 -6.69 -11.28
CA ALA A 83 2.31 -7.61 -12.38
C ALA A 83 0.79 -7.84 -12.52
N ILE A 84 0.03 -6.75 -12.62
CA ILE A 84 -1.42 -6.75 -12.77
C ILE A 84 -1.82 -6.05 -14.07
N GLU A 85 -2.76 -6.65 -14.78
CA GLU A 85 -3.29 -6.09 -16.01
C GLU A 85 -4.38 -5.06 -15.73
N ASN A 86 -4.32 -3.95 -16.47
CA ASN A 86 -5.33 -2.91 -16.47
C ASN A 86 -6.49 -3.34 -17.39
N GLU A 87 -7.66 -3.61 -16.81
CA GLU A 87 -8.87 -4.02 -17.54
C GLU A 87 -9.86 -2.86 -17.60
N ASP A 88 -10.63 -2.76 -18.69
CA ASP A 88 -11.64 -1.71 -18.90
C ASP A 88 -11.10 -0.26 -18.77
N GLY A 89 -9.80 -0.08 -19.00
CA GLY A 89 -9.10 1.20 -18.81
C GLY A 89 -8.89 1.61 -17.35
N LEU A 90 -9.30 0.78 -16.39
CA LEU A 90 -9.10 1.00 -14.97
C LEU A 90 -7.63 0.68 -14.59
N PRO A 91 -6.87 1.65 -14.03
CA PRO A 91 -5.47 1.43 -13.67
C PRO A 91 -5.35 0.66 -12.35
N PHE A 92 -5.39 -0.67 -12.42
CA PHE A 92 -5.25 -1.55 -11.26
C PHE A 92 -3.84 -1.51 -10.67
N ASP A 93 -2.82 -1.32 -11.50
CA ASP A 93 -1.43 -1.08 -11.09
C ASP A 93 -1.32 0.13 -10.14
N LEU A 94 -2.04 1.21 -10.44
CA LEU A 94 -2.10 2.43 -9.65
C LEU A 94 -2.79 2.21 -8.31
N ILE A 95 -3.89 1.45 -8.31
CA ILE A 95 -4.62 1.06 -7.11
C ILE A 95 -3.74 0.16 -6.24
N MET A 96 -3.03 -0.80 -6.83
CA MET A 96 -2.10 -1.67 -6.13
C MET A 96 -0.93 -0.87 -5.52
N LEU A 97 -0.36 0.07 -6.27
CA LEU A 97 0.71 0.92 -5.78
C LEU A 97 0.26 1.81 -4.62
N THR A 98 -0.90 2.43 -4.72
CA THR A 98 -1.47 3.27 -3.65
C THR A 98 -1.80 2.44 -2.41
N ALA A 99 -2.28 1.21 -2.58
CA ALA A 99 -2.48 0.25 -1.49
C ALA A 99 -1.18 -0.11 -0.78
N LEU A 100 -0.16 -0.55 -1.52
CA LEU A 100 1.17 -0.87 -0.98
C LEU A 100 1.76 0.31 -0.20
N HIS A 101 1.72 1.50 -0.80
CA HIS A 101 2.21 2.71 -0.14
C HIS A 101 1.44 3.04 1.14
N SER A 102 0.13 2.79 1.17
CA SER A 102 -0.70 3.07 2.35
C SER A 102 -0.41 2.10 3.51
N ILE A 103 -0.20 0.81 3.21
CA ILE A 103 0.29 -0.19 4.18
C ILE A 103 1.64 0.25 4.74
N TRP A 104 2.56 0.64 3.86
CA TRP A 104 3.88 1.10 4.27
C TRP A 104 3.84 2.35 5.15
N ARG A 105 2.98 3.32 4.82
CA ARG A 105 2.81 4.54 5.63
C ARG A 105 2.28 4.24 7.02
N SER A 106 1.28 3.35 7.14
CA SER A 106 0.76 2.89 8.43
C SER A 106 1.85 2.25 9.29
N ARG A 107 2.65 1.36 8.68
CA ARG A 107 3.80 0.71 9.34
C ARG A 107 4.83 1.73 9.84
N MET A 108 5.22 2.67 9.00
CA MET A 108 6.20 3.69 9.36
C MET A 108 5.68 4.66 10.42
N ALA A 109 4.40 5.04 10.38
CA ALA A 109 3.79 5.85 11.43
C ALA A 109 3.85 5.14 12.80
N GLY A 110 3.65 3.82 12.81
CA GLY A 110 3.88 3.00 14.01
C GLY A 110 5.33 2.97 14.46
N PHE A 111 6.28 2.75 13.53
CA PHE A 111 7.72 2.71 13.83
C PHE A 111 8.25 4.03 14.39
N TYR A 112 7.83 5.17 13.84
CA TYR A 112 8.25 6.49 14.29
C TYR A 112 7.43 7.05 15.47
N CYS A 113 6.49 6.27 16.01
CA CYS A 113 5.57 6.73 17.06
C CYS A 113 4.86 8.05 16.69
N ASP A 114 4.40 8.14 15.44
CA ASP A 114 3.72 9.33 14.92
C ASP A 114 2.43 9.60 15.72
N PRO A 115 2.23 10.81 16.29
CA PRO A 115 1.02 11.16 17.03
C PRO A 115 -0.24 11.09 16.16
N ASP A 116 -0.10 11.33 14.86
CA ASP A 116 -1.19 11.28 13.86
C ASP A 116 -1.22 9.94 13.11
N ARG A 117 -0.75 8.86 13.75
CA ARG A 117 -0.78 7.52 13.14
C ARG A 117 -2.21 7.12 12.74
N ARG A 118 -2.34 6.64 11.50
CA ARG A 118 -3.62 6.17 10.94
C ARG A 118 -3.47 4.74 10.41
N PRO A 119 -4.54 3.93 10.43
CA PRO A 119 -4.52 2.63 9.77
C PRO A 119 -4.34 2.78 8.26
N ALA A 120 -3.76 1.77 7.60
CA ALA A 120 -3.50 1.76 6.16
C ALA A 120 -4.73 2.16 5.32
N ARG A 121 -5.92 1.73 5.73
CA ARG A 121 -7.19 2.06 5.07
C ARG A 121 -7.45 3.56 5.00
N GLN A 122 -7.16 4.33 6.04
CA GLN A 122 -7.37 5.78 6.02
C GLN A 122 -6.40 6.47 5.05
N TYR A 123 -5.11 6.12 5.09
CA TYR A 123 -4.14 6.64 4.11
C TYR A 123 -4.51 6.27 2.67
N PHE A 124 -5.09 5.08 2.47
CA PHE A 124 -5.56 4.64 1.17
C PHE A 124 -6.77 5.47 0.71
N LYS A 125 -7.79 5.65 1.55
CA LYS A 125 -8.95 6.49 1.24
C LYS A 125 -8.55 7.92 0.91
N ASP A 126 -7.65 8.51 1.69
CA ASP A 126 -7.13 9.86 1.42
C ASP A 126 -6.44 9.94 0.05
N SER A 127 -5.67 8.91 -0.31
CA SER A 127 -4.97 8.84 -1.61
C SER A 127 -5.94 8.65 -2.78
N ILE A 128 -6.95 7.79 -2.61
CA ILE A 128 -7.98 7.53 -3.62
C ILE A 128 -8.88 8.75 -3.80
N SER A 129 -9.26 9.44 -2.72
CA SER A 129 -10.07 10.67 -2.79
C SER A 129 -9.37 11.72 -3.64
N ARG A 130 -8.06 11.93 -3.41
CA ARG A 130 -7.26 12.85 -4.22
C ARG A 130 -7.18 12.43 -5.69
N LEU A 131 -7.04 11.13 -5.95
CA LEU A 131 -7.04 10.60 -7.31
C LEU A 131 -8.38 10.89 -8.00
N ILE A 132 -9.50 10.64 -7.32
CA ILE A 132 -10.84 10.90 -7.85
C ILE A 132 -11.03 12.39 -8.14
N GLU A 133 -10.63 13.26 -7.21
CA GLU A 133 -10.71 14.72 -7.40
C GLU A 133 -9.91 15.18 -8.61
N VAL A 134 -8.69 14.66 -8.81
CA VAL A 134 -7.86 14.97 -9.98
C VAL A 134 -8.54 14.48 -11.27
N GLU A 135 -9.08 13.26 -11.30
CA GLU A 135 -9.76 12.74 -12.50
C GLU A 135 -11.05 13.51 -12.83
N LYS A 136 -11.76 14.02 -11.83
CA LYS A 136 -12.95 14.86 -12.04
C LYS A 136 -12.63 16.22 -12.65
N THR A 137 -11.40 16.72 -12.50
CA THR A 137 -10.97 17.99 -13.12
C THR A 137 -10.58 17.84 -14.60
N ASN A 138 -10.44 16.61 -15.10
CA ASN A 138 -10.14 16.37 -16.51
C ASN A 138 -11.39 16.61 -17.38
N GLU A 139 -11.20 17.10 -18.62
CA GLU A 139 -12.30 17.37 -19.56
C GLU A 139 -13.14 16.12 -19.90
N CYS A 140 -12.52 14.94 -19.84
CA CYS A 140 -13.18 13.67 -20.06
C CYS A 140 -13.11 12.81 -18.79
N VAL A 141 -14.23 12.70 -18.08
CA VAL A 141 -14.32 11.89 -16.87
C VAL A 141 -14.33 10.40 -17.24
N PRO A 142 -13.40 9.59 -16.71
CA PRO A 142 -13.34 8.17 -17.06
C PRO A 142 -14.58 7.40 -16.57
N SER A 143 -15.10 6.50 -17.40
CA SER A 143 -16.26 5.65 -17.05
C SER A 143 -16.00 4.72 -15.87
N TRP A 144 -14.73 4.37 -15.63
CA TRP A 144 -14.31 3.52 -14.52
C TRP A 144 -14.28 4.25 -13.17
N LEU A 145 -14.45 5.58 -13.13
CA LEU A 145 -14.33 6.36 -11.90
C LEU A 145 -15.31 5.91 -10.81
N ASN A 146 -16.54 5.55 -11.18
CA ASN A 146 -17.55 5.01 -10.27
C ASN A 146 -17.10 3.73 -9.54
N ARG A 147 -16.26 2.91 -10.20
CA ARG A 147 -15.69 1.70 -9.59
C ARG A 147 -14.63 2.06 -8.52
N VAL A 148 -13.89 3.14 -8.74
CA VAL A 148 -12.88 3.65 -7.81
C VAL A 148 -13.53 4.36 -6.62
N GLU A 149 -14.63 5.07 -6.83
CA GLU A 149 -15.39 5.70 -5.74
C GLU A 149 -15.88 4.68 -4.70
N ALA A 150 -16.21 3.45 -5.12
CA ALA A 150 -16.56 2.37 -4.19
C ALA A 150 -15.43 2.04 -3.19
N LEU A 151 -14.17 2.37 -3.48
CA LEU A 151 -13.05 2.17 -2.56
C LEU A 151 -13.11 3.13 -1.35
N LEU A 152 -13.78 4.28 -1.47
CA LEU A 152 -13.96 5.22 -0.36
C LEU A 152 -14.86 4.62 0.74
N THR A 153 -15.73 3.67 0.38
CA THR A 153 -16.64 2.99 1.30
C THR A 153 -16.08 1.66 1.82
N MET A 154 -14.79 1.37 1.62
CA MET A 154 -14.13 0.19 2.18
C MET A 154 -14.42 0.05 3.68
N LYS A 155 -14.91 -1.14 4.06
CA LYS A 155 -15.31 -1.50 5.42
C LYS A 155 -14.11 -1.53 6.38
N GLU A 156 -14.41 -1.41 7.67
CA GLU A 156 -13.47 -1.74 8.75
C GLU A 156 -13.40 -3.25 8.93
N PHE A 157 -12.25 -3.73 9.39
CA PHE A 157 -12.00 -5.11 9.79
C PHE A 157 -11.72 -5.16 11.28
#